data_AF-A0A954Y3N3-F1
#
_entry.id   AF-A0A954Y3N3-F1
#
_cell.length_a   1.000
_cell.length_b   1.000
_cell.length_c   1.000
_cell.angle_alpha   90.00
_cell.angle_beta   90.00
_cell.angle_gamma   90.00
#
_symmetry.space_group_name_H-M   'P 1'
#
loop_
_entity.id
_entity.type
_entity.pdbx_description
1 polymer ?
#
loop_
_entity_poly.entity_id
_entity_poly.type
_entity_poly.pdbx_seq_one_letter_code
_entity_poly.pdbx_strand_id
1 'polypeptide(L)' 'QLGNWAKPGSGVELSPRSVTILVYALCGFANFASIGIQLGGIGGIAPERRGDLAKLALRAMLGGSLAAFMTACIAGILL' A
#
# COMPACT_ATOMS: atom_id res chain seq x y z
N GLN A 1 -13.30 -3.56 4.90
CA GLN A 1 -13.99 -2.29 5.21
C GLN A 1 -14.39 -1.54 3.95
N LEU A 2 -13.47 -1.21 3.03
CA LEU A 2 -13.81 -0.54 1.75
C LEU A 2 -14.96 -1.22 1.00
N GLY A 3 -14.93 -2.55 0.86
CA GLY A 3 -16.01 -3.29 0.21
C GLY A 3 -17.38 -3.20 0.90
N ASN A 4 -17.44 -2.82 2.17
CA ASN A 4 -18.70 -2.52 2.86
C ASN A 4 -19.14 -1.07 2.60
N TRP A 5 -18.21 -0.13 2.65
CA TRP A 5 -18.47 1.29 2.42
C TRP A 5 -18.82 1.63 0.96
N ALA A 6 -18.47 0.76 0.02
CA ALA A 6 -18.82 0.87 -1.39
C ALA A 6 -20.26 0.39 -1.69
N LYS A 7 -20.95 -0.26 -0.74
CA LYS A 7 -22.30 -0.78 -0.95
C LYS A 7 -23.36 0.29 -0.65
N PRO A 8 -24.39 0.43 -1.51
CA PRO A 8 -25.54 1.29 -1.22
C PRO A 8 -26.22 0.89 0.08
N GLY A 9 -26.63 1.86 0.89
CA GLY A 9 -27.34 1.63 2.15
C GLY A 9 -26.46 1.10 3.29
N SER A 10 -25.13 1.21 3.16
CA SER A 10 -24.21 0.99 4.27
C SER A 10 -24.29 2.15 5.27
N GLY A 11 -24.07 1.89 6.57
CA GLY A 11 -24.09 2.94 7.60
C GLY A 11 -23.04 4.04 7.41
N VAL A 12 -22.04 3.81 6.54
CA VAL A 12 -21.08 4.80 6.05
C VAL A 12 -20.89 4.52 4.56
N GLU A 13 -21.57 5.30 3.72
CA GLU A 13 -21.54 5.16 2.26
C GLU A 13 -20.55 6.17 1.64
N LEU A 14 -19.62 5.68 0.83
CA LEU A 14 -18.63 6.50 0.15
C LEU A 14 -19.07 6.84 -1.29
N SER A 15 -18.72 8.05 -1.75
CA SER A 15 -18.95 8.42 -3.14
C SER A 15 -18.20 7.48 -4.10
N PRO A 16 -18.71 7.24 -5.33
CA PRO A 16 -18.02 6.43 -6.33
C PRO A 16 -16.58 6.89 -6.60
N ARG A 17 -16.36 8.21 -6.62
CA ARG A 17 -15.02 8.80 -6.76
C ARG A 17 -14.09 8.40 -5.61
N SER A 18 -14.56 8.50 -4.37
CA SER A 18 -13.78 8.12 -3.17
C SER A 18 -13.44 6.62 -3.17
N VAL A 19 -14.38 5.77 -3.60
CA VAL A 19 -14.15 4.33 -3.74
C VAL A 19 -13.02 4.06 -4.72
N THR A 20 -13.04 4.67 -5.91
CA THR A 20 -11.98 4.47 -6.90
C THR A 20 -10.61 4.92 -6.40
N ILE A 21 -10.52 6.10 -5.78
CA ILE A 21 -9.27 6.59 -5.17
C ILE A 21 -8.74 5.59 -4.14
N LEU A 22 -9.60 5.09 -3.25
CA LEU A 22 -9.21 4.13 -2.22
C LEU A 22 -8.77 2.77 -2.80
N VAL A 23 -9.37 2.32 -3.91
CA VAL A 23 -8.91 1.09 -4.60
C VAL A 23 -7.46 1.23 -5.02
N TYR A 24 -7.08 2.34 -5.65
CA TYR A 24 -5.69 2.59 -6.04
C TYR A 24 -4.76 2.79 -4.83
N ALA A 25 -5.22 3.53 -3.81
CA ALA A 25 -4.43 3.77 -2.61
C ALA A 25 -4.12 2.49 -1.81
N LEU A 26 -5.03 1.51 -1.85
CA LEU A 26 -4.89 0.22 -1.17
C LEU A 26 -4.22 -0.86 -2.04
N CYS A 27 -3.99 -0.58 -3.33
CA CYS A 27 -3.36 -1.52 -4.26
C CYS A 27 -1.83 -1.56 -4.06
N GLY A 28 -1.39 -1.94 -2.86
CA GLY A 28 0.03 -2.01 -2.52
C GLY A 28 0.30 -2.87 -1.28
N PHE A 29 1.48 -3.47 -1.25
CA PHE A 29 1.98 -4.27 -0.13
C PHE A 29 2.86 -3.43 0.82
N ALA A 30 2.59 -2.13 0.96
CA ALA A 30 3.35 -1.26 1.85
C ALA A 30 2.83 -1.37 3.29
N ASN A 31 3.34 -2.35 4.04
CA ASN A 31 2.97 -2.59 5.43
C ASN A 31 4.11 -3.29 6.20
N PHE A 32 3.97 -3.38 7.53
CA PHE A 32 4.98 -3.99 8.40
C PHE A 32 5.20 -5.48 8.13
N ALA A 33 4.18 -6.26 7.78
CA ALA A 33 4.35 -7.67 7.46
C ALA A 33 5.20 -7.86 6.18
N SER A 34 5.02 -6.98 5.20
CA SER A 34 5.81 -6.96 3.97
C SER A 34 7.28 -6.62 4.18
N ILE A 35 7.65 -5.94 5.27
CA ILE A 35 9.06 -5.80 5.69
C ILE A 35 9.64 -7.17 6.07
N GLY A 36 8.90 -7.95 6.88
CA GLY A 36 9.31 -9.30 7.25
C GLY A 36 9.48 -10.23 6.05
N ILE A 37 8.55 -10.16 5.09
CA ILE A 37 8.63 -10.91 3.82
C ILE A 37 9.90 -10.55 3.05
N GLN A 38 10.24 -9.26 2.93
CA GLN A 38 11.45 -8.83 2.23
C GLN A 38 12.73 -9.24 2.95
N LEU A 39 12.76 -9.12 4.29
CA LEU A 39 13.91 -9.57 5.09
C LEU A 39 14.11 -11.08 5.03
N GLY A 40 13.03 -11.86 5.05
CA GLY A 40 13.10 -13.32 4.92
C GLY A 40 13.43 -13.78 3.50
N GLY A 41 12.76 -13.22 2.50
CA GLY A 41 12.94 -13.58 1.09
C GLY A 41 14.26 -13.06 0.51
N ILE A 42 14.40 -11.73 0.38
CA ILE A 42 15.60 -11.11 -0.20
C ILE A 42 16.81 -11.34 0.70
N GLY A 43 16.63 -11.25 2.02
CA GLY A 43 17.69 -11.58 2.96
C GLY A 43 18.04 -13.08 2.97
N GLY A 44 17.16 -13.97 2.51
CA GLY A 44 17.49 -15.37 2.24
C GLY A 44 18.42 -15.53 1.03
N ILE A 45 18.19 -14.73 -0.02
CA ILE A 45 18.97 -14.73 -1.27
C ILE A 45 20.35 -14.06 -1.09
N ALA A 46 20.43 -12.98 -0.32
CA ALA A 46 21.65 -12.22 -0.04
C ALA A 46 21.83 -11.99 1.48
N PRO A 47 22.29 -13.01 2.23
CA PRO A 47 22.40 -12.95 3.70
C PRO A 47 23.27 -11.82 4.22
N GLU A 48 24.37 -11.50 3.52
CA GLU A 48 25.30 -10.41 3.83
C GLU A 48 24.67 -9.02 3.71
N ARG A 49 23.54 -8.89 2.99
CA ARG A 49 22.82 -7.63 2.78
C ARG A 49 21.62 -7.45 3.71
N ARG A 50 21.34 -8.40 4.62
CA ARG A 50 20.23 -8.31 5.60
C ARG A 50 20.26 -7.02 6.42
N GLY A 51 21.46 -6.58 6.81
CA GLY A 51 21.63 -5.34 7.56
C GLY A 51 21.22 -4.10 6.77
N ASP A 52 21.51 -4.05 5.47
CA ASP A 52 21.09 -2.95 4.58
C ASP A 52 19.58 -2.96 4.39
N LEU A 53 18.99 -4.14 4.15
CA LEU A 53 17.54 -4.30 4.01
C LEU A 53 16.80 -3.82 5.27
N ALA A 54 17.28 -4.19 6.46
CA ALA A 54 16.67 -3.77 7.72
C ALA A 54 16.74 -2.25 7.92
N LYS A 55 17.88 -1.62 7.59
CA LYS A 55 18.06 -0.16 7.66
C LYS A 55 17.14 0.59 6.71
N LEU A 56 16.85 0.01 5.54
CA LEU A 56 16.01 0.64 4.52
C LEU A 56 14.52 0.31 4.66
N ALA A 57 14.16 -0.73 5.40
CA ALA A 57 12.81 -1.29 5.45
C ALA A 57 11.68 -0.28 5.68
N LEU A 58 11.81 0.58 6.70
CA LEU A 58 10.79 1.60 6.99
C LEU A 58 10.70 2.66 5.89
N ARG A 59 11.85 3.06 5.33
CA ARG A 59 11.90 4.03 4.22
C ARG A 59 11.28 3.45 2.96
N ALA A 60 11.55 2.18 2.67
CA ALA A 60 10.97 1.44 1.56
C ALA A 60 9.44 1.28 1.72
N MET A 61 8.97 0.96 2.92
CA MET A 61 7.53 0.88 3.22
C MET A 61 6.84 2.24 2.99
N LEU A 62 7.38 3.32 3.56
CA LEU A 62 6.82 4.67 3.36
C LEU A 62 6.86 5.08 1.89
N GLY A 63 7.97 4.80 1.19
CA GLY A 63 8.08 5.04 -0.25
C GLY A 63 7.03 4.27 -1.07
N GLY A 64 6.78 3.01 -0.72
CA GLY A 64 5.73 2.19 -1.34
C GLY A 64 4.32 2.76 -1.10
N SER A 65 4.02 3.21 0.12
CA SER A 65 2.73 3.86 0.42
C SER A 65 2.55 5.15 -0.38
N LEU A 66 3.59 5.99 -0.45
CA LEU A 66 3.56 7.23 -1.23
C LEU A 66 3.36 6.97 -2.72
N ALA A 67 3.99 5.93 -3.28
CA ALA A 67 3.80 5.53 -4.67
C ALA A 67 2.34 5.09 -4.96
N ALA A 68 1.73 4.33 -4.05
CA ALA A 68 0.33 3.95 -4.15
C ALA A 68 -0.59 5.17 -4.05
N PHE A 69 -0.32 6.10 -3.13
CA PHE A 69 -1.08 7.34 -2.98
C PHE A 69 -0.94 8.26 -4.19
N MET A 70 0.25 8.36 -4.79
CA MET A 70 0.46 9.13 -6.01
C MET A 70 -0.37 8.56 -7.17
N THR A 71 -0.42 7.23 -7.31
CA THR A 71 -1.29 6.56 -8.28
C THR A 71 -2.76 6.88 -8.03
N ALA A 72 -3.19 6.85 -6.76
CA ALA A 72 -4.54 7.21 -6.35
C ALA A 72 -4.90 8.67 -6.65
N CYS A 73 -3.97 9.60 -6.44
CA CYS A 73 -4.15 11.01 -6.79
C CYS A 73 -4.31 11.18 -8.31
N ILE A 74 -3.48 10.51 -9.12
CA ILE A 74 -3.60 10.55 -10.58
C ILE A 74 -4.96 10.01 -11.03
N ALA A 75 -5.37 8.85 -10.50
CA ALA A 75 -6.70 8.30 -10.77
C ALA A 75 -7.82 9.29 -10.37
N GLY A 76 -7.71 9.95 -9.22
CA GLY A 76 -8.69 10.94 -8.77
C GLY A 76 -8.73 12.26 -9.55
N ILE A 77 -7.67 12.61 -10.28
CA ILE A 77 -7.60 13.78 -11.18
C ILE A 77 -8.22 13.47 -12.55
N LEU A 78 -8.07 12.22 -13.02
CA LEU A 78 -8.57 11.79 -14.33
C LEU A 78 -10.06 11.39 -14.34
N LEU A 79 -10.69 11.34 -13.17
CA LEU A 79 -12.11 11.04 -12.95
C LEU A 79 -12.90 12.32 -12.71
#